data_AF-A0A1B6IDH7-F1
#
_entry.id   AF-A0A1B6IDH7-F1
#
_cell.length_a   1.000
_cell.length_b   1.000
_cell.length_c   1.000
_cell.angle_alpha   90.00
_cell.angle_beta   90.00
_cell.angle_gamma   90.00
#
_symmetry.space_group_name_H-M   'P 1'
#
loop_
_entity.id
_entity.type
_entity.pdbx_description
1 polymer ?
#
loop_
_entity_poly.entity_id
_entity_poly.type
_entity_poly.pdbx_seq_one_letter_code
_entity_poly.pdbx_strand_id
1 'polypeptide(L)'
;MPHIQTRQSLTSRSVGGCCAKVCLFGFGSVVATVGLLLCLLWPLLTGRIIASQLALTKGSRSYNMWAETPIPMYFKIYMFNWTNPSTSLHGPDKPAFTQLGPYVFTEHHSKKNVTYNDNNDTITYLNQKQWHFIPEMSNGTLSDKVTNLNVVAMTVGWYCLPLKRWERMIVNGILSFHLLNEDLVKTDT
;
A
#
# COMPACT_ATOMS: atom_id res chain seq x y z
N MET A 1 -86.57 -51.19 -32.82
CA MET A 1 -85.47 -50.26 -33.19
C MET A 1 -84.58 -50.08 -31.97
N PRO A 2 -83.29 -50.49 -31.98
CA PRO A 2 -82.45 -50.43 -30.80
C PRO A 2 -81.68 -49.11 -30.70
N HIS A 3 -81.53 -48.63 -29.46
CA HIS A 3 -80.69 -47.51 -29.07
C HIS A 3 -79.21 -47.90 -29.15
N ILE A 4 -78.43 -47.06 -29.83
CA ILE A 4 -76.96 -47.06 -29.82
C ILE A 4 -76.52 -46.20 -28.63
N GLN A 5 -75.70 -46.75 -27.72
CA GLN A 5 -74.81 -45.95 -26.88
C GLN A 5 -73.37 -46.50 -26.90
N THR A 6 -72.55 -45.78 -27.69
CA THR A 6 -71.20 -45.28 -27.38
C THR A 6 -70.35 -46.03 -26.35
N ARG A 7 -69.37 -46.77 -26.87
CA ARG A 7 -68.14 -47.16 -26.16
C ARG A 7 -67.31 -45.90 -25.90
N GLN A 8 -67.19 -45.47 -24.64
CA GLN A 8 -66.31 -44.37 -24.26
C GLN A 8 -64.83 -44.76 -24.36
N SER A 9 -64.04 -43.79 -24.81
CA SER A 9 -62.61 -43.78 -25.08
C SER A 9 -61.75 -44.11 -23.85
N LEU A 10 -60.93 -45.17 -23.96
CA LEU A 10 -59.85 -45.51 -23.03
C LEU A 10 -58.49 -45.46 -23.74
N THR A 11 -58.14 -44.35 -24.42
CA THR A 11 -56.82 -44.22 -25.07
C THR A 11 -56.34 -42.77 -25.15
N SER A 12 -56.20 -42.05 -24.03
CA SER A 12 -55.37 -40.84 -24.03
C SER A 12 -54.92 -40.44 -22.62
N ARG A 13 -53.99 -41.20 -22.04
CA ARG A 13 -53.26 -40.75 -20.83
C ARG A 13 -51.81 -41.23 -20.74
N SER A 14 -51.36 -42.08 -21.66
CA SER A 14 -50.01 -42.69 -21.61
C SER A 14 -48.94 -41.88 -22.36
N VAL A 15 -49.31 -41.15 -23.42
CA VAL A 15 -48.33 -40.54 -24.36
C VAL A 15 -47.75 -39.21 -23.84
N GLY A 16 -48.50 -38.44 -23.04
CA GLY A 16 -48.03 -37.14 -22.52
C GLY A 16 -46.98 -37.20 -21.42
N GLY A 17 -46.97 -38.27 -20.62
CA GLY A 17 -46.04 -38.42 -19.49
C GLY A 17 -44.64 -38.92 -19.89
N CYS A 18 -44.52 -39.65 -21.00
CA CYS A 18 -43.24 -40.18 -21.47
C CYS A 18 -42.40 -39.09 -22.15
N CYS A 19 -43.03 -38.26 -22.98
CA CYS A 19 -42.37 -37.13 -23.65
C CYS A 19 -41.88 -36.07 -22.64
N ALA A 20 -42.69 -35.75 -21.63
CA ALA A 20 -42.28 -34.83 -20.56
C ALA A 20 -41.08 -35.34 -19.75
N LYS A 21 -41.03 -36.64 -19.44
CA LYS A 21 -39.88 -37.27 -18.76
C LYS A 21 -38.63 -37.26 -19.63
N VAL A 22 -38.74 -37.58 -20.92
CA VAL A 22 -37.61 -37.55 -21.87
C VAL A 22 -37.03 -36.14 -22.01
N CYS A 23 -37.87 -35.11 -22.10
CA CYS A 23 -37.41 -33.72 -22.14
C CYS A 23 -36.73 -33.30 -20.82
N LEU A 24 -37.24 -33.73 -19.66
CA LEU A 24 -36.64 -33.43 -18.35
C LEU A 24 -35.27 -34.11 -18.18
N PHE A 25 -35.15 -35.40 -18.52
CA PHE A 25 -33.87 -36.12 -18.43
C PHE A 25 -32.87 -35.63 -19.48
N GLY A 26 -33.31 -35.27 -20.68
CA GLY A 26 -32.47 -34.67 -21.71
C GLY A 26 -31.96 -33.29 -21.31
N PHE A 27 -32.82 -32.41 -20.79
CA PHE A 27 -32.38 -31.11 -20.30
C PHE A 27 -31.46 -31.25 -19.08
N GLY A 28 -31.79 -32.15 -18.16
CA GLY A 28 -30.96 -32.45 -16.99
C GLY A 28 -29.56 -32.95 -17.36
N SER A 29 -29.44 -33.81 -18.38
CA SER A 29 -28.13 -34.28 -18.84
C SER A 29 -27.30 -33.18 -19.49
N VAL A 30 -27.92 -32.28 -20.26
CA VAL A 30 -27.25 -31.11 -20.83
C VAL A 30 -26.74 -30.17 -19.73
N VAL A 31 -27.58 -29.86 -18.73
CA VAL A 31 -27.15 -29.01 -17.61
C VAL A 31 -26.04 -29.67 -16.79
N ALA A 32 -26.13 -30.98 -16.53
CA ALA A 32 -25.11 -31.72 -15.77
C ALA A 32 -23.76 -31.77 -16.52
N THR A 33 -23.78 -31.98 -17.83
CA THR A 33 -22.57 -31.99 -18.65
C THR A 33 -21.94 -30.61 -18.75
N VAL A 34 -22.72 -29.55 -18.94
CA VAL A 34 -22.23 -28.16 -18.90
C VAL A 34 -21.66 -27.81 -17.52
N GLY A 35 -22.34 -28.20 -16.44
CA GLY A 35 -21.85 -28.00 -15.07
C GLY A 35 -20.53 -28.73 -14.82
N LEU A 36 -20.39 -29.98 -15.25
CA LEU A 36 -19.15 -30.74 -15.15
C LEU A 36 -18.02 -30.09 -15.95
N LEU A 37 -18.28 -29.67 -17.18
CA LEU A 37 -17.30 -28.96 -18.02
C LEU A 37 -16.84 -27.65 -17.36
N LEU A 38 -17.77 -26.87 -16.80
CA LEU A 38 -17.44 -25.64 -16.08
C LEU A 38 -16.56 -25.95 -14.87
N CYS A 39 -16.89 -26.96 -14.05
CA CYS A 39 -16.07 -27.36 -12.90
C CYS A 39 -14.66 -27.78 -13.29
N LEU A 40 -14.51 -28.54 -14.38
CA LEU A 40 -13.20 -29.00 -14.87
C LEU A 40 -12.36 -27.85 -15.47
N LEU A 41 -13.00 -26.91 -16.18
CA LEU A 41 -12.32 -25.77 -16.80
C LEU A 41 -12.15 -24.56 -15.86
N TRP A 42 -12.84 -24.56 -14.72
CA TRP A 42 -12.82 -23.47 -13.75
C TRP A 42 -11.41 -23.04 -13.33
N PRO A 43 -10.47 -23.95 -12.96
CA PRO A 43 -9.14 -23.56 -12.52
C PRO A 43 -8.33 -22.86 -13.62
N LEU A 44 -8.50 -23.30 -14.88
CA LEU A 44 -7.81 -22.72 -16.03
C LEU A 44 -8.34 -21.32 -16.37
N LEU A 45 -9.67 -21.16 -16.36
CA LEU A 45 -10.33 -19.89 -16.65
C LEU A 45 -10.01 -18.85 -15.57
N THR A 46 -10.18 -19.22 -14.31
CA THR A 46 -9.89 -18.33 -13.17
C THR A 46 -8.41 -17.96 -13.11
N GLY A 47 -7.49 -18.91 -13.32
CA GLY A 47 -6.06 -18.62 -13.36
C GLY A 47 -5.70 -17.56 -14.41
N ARG A 48 -6.27 -17.64 -15.61
CA ARG A 48 -6.04 -16.64 -16.67
C ARG A 48 -6.63 -15.28 -16.35
N ILE A 49 -7.86 -15.24 -15.82
CA ILE A 49 -8.52 -13.99 -15.44
C ILE A 49 -7.77 -13.31 -14.29
N ILE A 50 -7.35 -14.08 -13.28
CA ILE A 50 -6.61 -13.55 -12.14
C ILE A 50 -5.24 -13.04 -12.60
N ALA A 51 -4.53 -13.79 -13.43
CA ALA A 51 -3.24 -13.37 -13.96
C ALA A 51 -3.33 -12.06 -14.75
N SER A 52 -4.36 -11.88 -15.58
CA SER A 52 -4.53 -10.64 -16.36
C SER A 52 -4.93 -9.44 -15.50
N GLN A 53 -5.72 -9.66 -14.45
CA GLN A 53 -6.13 -8.60 -13.53
C GLN A 53 -5.03 -8.20 -12.53
N LEU A 54 -4.18 -9.15 -12.13
CA LEU A 54 -3.05 -8.93 -11.23
C LEU A 54 -1.82 -8.34 -11.92
N ALA A 55 -1.63 -8.62 -13.20
CA ALA A 55 -0.51 -8.08 -13.97
C ALA A 55 -0.56 -6.55 -14.00
N LEU A 56 0.61 -5.89 -13.94
CA LEU A 56 0.73 -4.43 -14.01
C LEU A 56 0.62 -3.90 -15.45
N THR A 57 -0.39 -4.37 -16.19
CA THR A 57 -0.66 -3.96 -17.57
C THR A 57 -1.62 -2.77 -17.61
N LYS A 58 -1.54 -1.96 -18.68
CA LYS A 58 -2.46 -0.83 -18.86
C LYS A 58 -3.91 -1.35 -18.89
N GLY A 59 -4.73 -0.86 -17.96
CA GLY A 59 -6.15 -1.21 -17.87
C GLY A 59 -6.47 -2.37 -16.90
N SER A 60 -5.48 -3.02 -16.29
CA SER A 60 -5.74 -3.99 -15.22
C SER A 60 -6.17 -3.29 -13.93
N ARG A 61 -6.94 -4.00 -13.09
CA ARG A 61 -7.35 -3.47 -11.79
C ARG A 61 -6.16 -3.18 -10.89
N SER A 62 -5.18 -4.10 -10.86
CA SER A 62 -3.98 -3.93 -10.04
C SER A 62 -3.13 -2.75 -10.49
N TYR A 63 -3.07 -2.45 -11.79
CA TYR A 63 -2.35 -1.28 -12.28
C TYR A 63 -2.93 0.02 -11.71
N ASN A 64 -4.25 0.18 -11.72
CA ASN A 64 -4.89 1.39 -11.20
C ASN A 64 -4.62 1.58 -9.69
N MET A 65 -4.72 0.50 -8.91
CA MET A 65 -4.43 0.53 -7.48
C MET A 65 -2.95 0.77 -7.18
N TRP A 66 -2.05 0.28 -8.04
CA TRP A 66 -0.61 0.50 -7.93
C TRP A 66 -0.20 1.92 -8.33
N ALA A 67 -0.82 2.48 -9.37
CA ALA A 67 -0.53 3.81 -9.89
C ALA A 67 -0.93 4.91 -8.90
N GLU A 68 -2.11 4.76 -8.28
CA GLU A 68 -2.63 5.66 -7.25
C GLU A 68 -3.27 4.83 -6.14
N THR A 69 -2.70 4.91 -4.93
CA THR A 69 -3.15 4.10 -3.81
C THR A 69 -4.45 4.69 -3.23
N PRO A 70 -5.60 3.98 -3.33
CA PRO A 70 -6.89 4.54 -2.94
C PRO A 70 -7.11 4.52 -1.42
N ILE A 71 -6.18 3.93 -0.67
CA ILE A 71 -6.29 3.73 0.77
C ILE A 71 -5.58 4.90 1.47
N PRO A 72 -6.26 5.65 2.37
CA PRO A 72 -5.60 6.69 3.13
C PRO A 72 -4.57 6.08 4.08
N MET A 73 -3.32 6.50 3.95
CA MET A 73 -2.23 6.13 4.85
C MET A 73 -1.97 7.28 5.82
N TYR A 74 -1.66 6.96 7.07
CA TYR A 74 -1.35 7.95 8.09
C TYR A 74 0.08 7.75 8.58
N PHE A 75 0.89 8.78 8.43
CA PHE A 75 2.26 8.84 8.92
C PHE A 75 2.29 9.58 10.25
N LYS A 76 2.65 8.88 11.33
CA LYS A 76 2.70 9.44 12.69
C LYS A 76 4.15 9.64 13.10
N ILE A 77 4.52 10.88 13.39
CA ILE A 77 5.85 11.24 13.86
C ILE A 77 5.80 11.48 15.36
N TYR A 78 6.74 10.87 16.09
CA TYR A 78 6.99 11.14 17.50
C TYR A 78 8.38 11.73 17.62
N MET A 79 8.47 12.88 18.28
CA MET A 79 9.73 13.56 18.50
C MET A 79 10.13 13.44 19.96
N PHE A 80 11.44 13.45 20.23
CA PHE A 80 11.96 13.42 21.60
C PHE A 80 12.63 14.75 21.90
N ASN A 81 12.00 15.54 22.75
CA ASN A 81 12.53 16.82 23.19
C ASN A 81 13.55 16.58 24.31
N TRP A 82 14.78 17.05 24.10
CA TRP A 82 15.85 16.98 25.09
C TRP A 82 15.70 18.09 26.14
N THR A 83 15.43 17.72 27.39
CA THR A 83 15.07 18.68 28.45
C THR A 83 16.25 19.23 29.23
N ASN A 84 17.37 18.50 29.31
CA ASN A 84 18.57 18.89 30.08
C ASN A 84 19.88 18.93 29.24
N PRO A 85 19.90 19.58 28.06
CA PRO A 85 21.08 19.58 27.19
C PRO A 85 22.33 20.18 27.86
N SER A 86 22.17 21.26 28.63
CA SER A 86 23.30 21.97 29.26
C SER A 86 24.01 21.12 30.32
N THR A 87 23.28 20.32 31.10
CA THR A 87 23.88 19.50 32.17
C THR A 87 24.32 18.12 31.70
N SER A 88 23.73 17.59 30.61
CA SER A 88 24.04 16.25 30.11
C SER A 88 25.06 16.19 28.99
N LEU A 89 25.23 17.25 28.18
CA LEU A 89 26.20 17.24 27.07
C LEU A 89 27.65 17.33 27.56
N HIS A 90 27.90 18.17 28.58
CA HIS A 90 29.23 18.41 29.14
C HIS A 90 29.36 18.04 30.63
N GLY A 91 28.25 17.63 31.26
CA GLY A 91 28.22 17.26 32.66
C GLY A 91 28.01 15.76 32.88
N PRO A 92 27.92 15.33 34.15
CA PRO A 92 27.78 13.93 34.53
C PRO A 92 26.34 13.40 34.43
N ASP A 93 25.37 14.29 34.21
CA ASP A 93 23.95 13.95 34.20
C ASP A 93 23.57 13.14 32.96
N LYS A 94 22.66 12.17 33.13
CA LYS A 94 22.13 11.42 32.00
C LYS A 94 21.17 12.29 31.18
N PRO A 95 21.19 12.21 29.83
CA PRO A 95 20.26 12.96 29.00
C PRO A 95 18.82 12.49 29.25
N ALA A 96 17.94 13.45 29.47
CA ALA A 96 16.52 13.27 29.75
C ALA A 96 15.69 13.77 28.56
N PHE A 97 14.70 12.99 28.15
CA PHE A 97 13.86 13.29 27.00
C PHE A 97 12.39 13.24 27.37
N THR A 98 11.59 14.10 26.74
CA THR A 98 10.13 14.08 26.79
C THR A 98 9.60 13.85 25.39
N GLN A 99 8.72 12.86 25.24
CA GLN A 99 8.10 12.54 23.96
C GLN A 99 7.04 13.60 23.60
N LEU A 100 7.11 14.08 22.37
CA LEU A 100 6.15 14.98 21.74
C LEU A 100 5.46 14.29 20.56
N GLY A 101 4.19 14.65 20.34
CA GLY A 101 3.35 14.09 19.29
C GLY A 101 2.25 13.15 19.80
N PRO A 102 1.58 12.43 18.88
CA PRO A 102 1.94 12.29 17.47
C PRO A 102 1.73 13.58 16.66
N TYR A 103 2.59 13.81 15.68
CA TYR A 103 2.33 14.70 14.54
C TYR A 103 1.89 13.83 13.37
N VAL A 104 0.65 13.97 12.94
CA VAL A 104 0.01 13.06 12.00
C VAL A 104 -0.10 13.72 10.63
N PHE A 105 0.32 13.00 9.60
CA PHE A 105 0.21 13.39 8.20
C PHE A 105 -0.58 12.34 7.42
N THR A 106 -1.44 12.75 6.50
CA THR A 106 -1.90 11.84 5.44
C THR A 106 -0.76 11.65 4.46
N GLU A 107 -0.52 10.42 4.04
CA GLU A 107 0.48 10.08 3.04
C GLU A 107 -0.22 9.59 1.76
N HIS A 108 -0.02 10.30 0.66
CA HIS A 108 -0.53 9.93 -0.66
C HIS A 108 0.60 9.50 -1.58
N HIS A 109 0.48 8.30 -2.16
CA HIS A 109 1.46 7.73 -3.08
C HIS A 109 0.92 7.76 -4.50
N SER A 110 1.68 8.34 -5.42
CA SER A 110 1.39 8.30 -6.85
C SER A 110 2.63 7.91 -7.65
N LYS A 111 2.45 7.10 -8.69
CA LYS A 111 3.52 6.74 -9.63
C LYS A 111 3.51 7.73 -10.79
N LYS A 112 4.62 8.44 -11.01
CA LYS A 112 4.80 9.41 -12.11
C LYS A 112 5.77 8.87 -13.15
N ASN A 113 5.69 9.41 -14.37
CA ASN A 113 6.58 9.07 -15.49
C ASN A 113 6.71 7.55 -15.73
N VAL A 114 5.56 6.87 -15.75
CA VAL A 114 5.51 5.41 -15.95
C VAL A 114 5.87 5.08 -17.39
N THR A 115 6.92 4.28 -17.57
CA THR A 115 7.43 3.81 -18.86
C THR A 115 7.47 2.29 -18.87
N TYR A 116 7.03 1.70 -19.98
CA TYR A 116 6.97 0.25 -20.17
C TYR A 116 8.15 -0.18 -21.00
N ASN A 117 8.89 -1.16 -20.51
CA ASN A 117 10.05 -1.72 -21.18
C ASN A 117 9.68 -3.09 -21.74
N ASP A 118 9.19 -3.11 -22.98
CA ASP A 118 8.71 -4.33 -23.65
C ASP A 118 9.81 -5.39 -23.82
N ASN A 119 11.09 -5.00 -23.78
CA ASN A 119 12.23 -5.90 -23.94
C ASN A 119 12.46 -6.84 -22.73
N ASN A 120 11.93 -6.50 -21.55
CA ASN A 120 12.19 -7.24 -20.29
C ASN A 120 10.96 -7.28 -19.38
N ASP A 121 9.76 -7.01 -19.90
CA ASP A 121 8.51 -7.00 -19.11
C ASP A 121 8.60 -6.18 -17.79
N THR A 122 9.34 -5.07 -17.82
CA THR A 122 9.55 -4.20 -16.64
C THR A 122 8.87 -2.86 -16.83
N ILE A 123 8.60 -2.20 -15.70
CA ILE A 123 8.00 -0.86 -15.65
C ILE A 123 8.93 0.03 -14.85
N THR A 124 9.34 1.15 -15.46
CA THR A 124 10.14 2.18 -14.81
C THR A 124 9.23 3.35 -14.44
N TYR A 125 9.36 3.85 -13.21
CA TYR A 125 8.49 4.89 -12.67
C TYR A 125 9.20 5.70 -11.58
N LEU A 126 8.65 6.88 -11.29
CA LEU A 126 9.03 7.70 -10.14
C LEU A 126 7.96 7.56 -9.06
N ASN A 127 8.39 7.25 -7.83
CA ASN A 127 7.48 7.20 -6.69
C ASN A 127 7.35 8.59 -6.06
N GLN A 128 6.21 9.24 -6.25
CA GLN A 128 5.91 10.51 -5.64
C GLN A 128 5.11 10.27 -4.36
N LYS A 129 5.66 10.73 -3.23
CA LYS A 129 4.99 10.75 -1.93
C LYS A 129 4.63 12.18 -1.55
N GLN A 130 3.40 12.39 -1.13
CA GLN A 130 2.91 13.68 -0.66
C GLN A 130 2.40 13.50 0.77
N TRP A 131 2.77 14.43 1.64
CA TRP A 131 2.36 14.44 3.04
C TRP A 131 1.55 15.69 3.34
N HIS A 132 0.37 15.55 3.94
CA HIS A 132 -0.45 16.67 4.39
C HIS A 132 -0.71 16.56 5.89
N PHE A 133 -0.40 17.61 6.64
CA PHE A 133 -0.57 17.64 8.09
C PHE A 133 -2.05 17.62 8.50
N ILE A 134 -2.37 16.80 9.51
CA ILE A 134 -3.71 16.65 10.07
C ILE A 134 -3.70 17.12 11.52
N PRO A 135 -4.13 18.37 11.81
CA PRO A 135 -4.11 18.90 13.16
C PRO A 135 -5.05 18.14 14.11
N GLU A 136 -6.19 17.64 13.62
CA GLU A 136 -7.21 16.97 14.45
C GLU A 136 -6.75 15.65 15.08
N MET A 137 -5.80 14.96 14.43
CA MET A 137 -5.22 13.71 14.95
C MET A 137 -3.85 13.92 15.60
N SER A 138 -3.37 15.17 15.63
CA SER A 138 -2.07 15.53 16.18
C SER A 138 -2.21 16.10 17.59
N ASN A 139 -1.25 15.78 18.46
CA ASN A 139 -1.22 16.30 19.84
C ASN A 139 -0.36 17.58 19.97
N GLY A 140 -0.09 18.25 18.86
CA GLY A 140 0.85 19.36 18.76
C GLY A 140 0.74 20.08 17.42
N THR A 141 1.51 21.16 17.27
CA THR A 141 1.53 21.98 16.05
C THR A 141 2.87 21.86 15.31
N LEU A 142 2.90 22.19 14.02
CA LEU A 142 4.16 22.27 13.25
C LEU A 142 5.07 23.44 13.69
N SER A 143 4.68 24.20 14.72
CA SER A 143 5.48 25.26 15.31
C SER A 143 6.04 24.86 16.68
N ASP A 144 5.84 23.60 17.10
CA ASP A 144 6.30 23.09 18.38
C ASP A 144 7.83 23.01 18.38
N LYS A 145 8.45 23.65 19.37
CA LYS A 145 9.91 23.65 19.49
C LYS A 145 10.41 22.32 20.03
N VAL A 146 11.31 21.67 19.29
CA VAL A 146 11.97 20.44 19.70
C VAL A 146 13.46 20.68 19.78
N THR A 147 14.02 20.45 20.96
CA THR A 147 15.46 20.52 21.20
C THR A 147 16.07 19.15 20.97
N ASN A 148 17.04 19.06 20.06
CA ASN A 148 17.76 17.82 19.75
C ASN A 148 19.23 18.09 19.40
N LEU A 149 20.01 17.04 19.20
CA LEU A 149 21.35 17.10 18.67
C LEU A 149 21.34 17.67 17.24
N ASN A 150 22.33 18.51 16.95
CA ASN A 150 22.56 18.99 15.60
C ASN A 150 23.08 17.84 14.72
N VAL A 151 22.18 17.24 13.94
CA VAL A 151 22.47 16.08 13.08
C VAL A 151 23.49 16.42 12.00
N VAL A 152 23.51 17.66 11.49
CA VAL A 152 24.47 18.10 10.47
C VAL A 152 25.88 18.14 11.05
N ALA A 153 26.05 18.77 12.22
CA ALA A 153 27.34 18.79 12.90
C ALA A 153 27.84 17.37 13.25
N MET A 154 26.94 16.51 13.74
CA MET A 154 27.25 15.13 14.10
C MET A 154 27.67 14.29 12.88
N THR A 155 26.96 14.40 11.75
CA THR A 155 27.31 13.67 10.52
C THR A 155 28.67 14.09 9.98
N VAL A 156 28.96 15.39 9.94
CA VAL A 156 30.28 15.89 9.55
C VAL A 156 31.37 15.36 10.49
N GLY A 157 31.14 15.42 11.81
CA GLY A 157 32.06 14.88 12.80
C GLY A 157 32.35 13.39 12.57
N TRP A 158 31.31 12.60 12.30
CA TRP A 158 31.42 11.18 11.97
C TRP A 158 32.29 10.91 10.73
N TYR A 159 32.04 11.64 9.64
CA TYR A 159 32.85 11.52 8.41
C TYR A 159 34.31 11.94 8.61
N CYS A 160 34.60 12.76 9.63
CA CYS A 160 35.95 13.22 9.93
C CYS A 160 36.78 12.26 10.81
N LEU A 161 36.14 11.25 11.43
CA LEU A 161 36.83 10.27 12.28
C LEU A 161 37.98 9.52 11.59
N PRO A 162 37.85 9.00 10.35
CA PRO A 162 38.92 8.27 9.68
C PRO A 162 40.01 9.17 9.06
N LEU A 163 39.82 10.49 9.03
CA LEU A 163 40.74 11.41 8.35
C LEU A 163 42.09 11.55 9.07
N LYS A 164 43.12 11.95 8.34
CA LYS A 164 44.45 12.26 8.92
C LYS A 164 44.36 13.53 9.76
N ARG A 165 45.31 13.70 10.70
CA ARG A 165 45.30 14.82 11.66
C ARG A 165 45.26 16.20 10.99
N TRP A 166 45.97 16.38 9.87
CA TRP A 166 46.01 17.64 9.13
C TRP A 166 44.69 17.94 8.37
N GLU A 167 44.08 16.91 7.77
CA GLU A 167 42.75 17.00 7.14
C GLU A 167 41.70 17.42 8.16
N ARG A 168 41.74 16.84 9.36
CA ARG A 168 40.88 17.25 10.49
C ARG A 168 41.11 18.70 10.90
N MET A 169 42.36 19.19 10.88
CA MET A 169 42.64 20.60 11.19
C MET A 169 42.02 21.54 10.15
N ILE A 170 42.09 21.18 8.86
CA ILE A 170 41.47 21.96 7.77
C ILE A 170 39.95 21.98 7.95
N VAL A 171 39.34 20.81 8.14
CA VAL A 171 37.89 20.72 8.33
C VAL A 171 37.46 21.46 9.59
N ASN A 172 38.19 21.34 10.71
CA ASN A 172 37.90 22.11 11.92
C ASN A 172 38.06 23.62 11.72
N GLY A 173 39.02 24.06 10.90
CA GLY A 173 39.15 25.47 10.51
C GLY A 173 37.96 25.97 9.70
N ILE A 174 37.45 25.16 8.77
CA ILE A 174 36.25 25.50 7.97
C ILE A 174 34.98 25.46 8.82
N LEU A 175 34.82 24.42 9.65
CA LEU A 175 33.66 24.26 10.52
C LEU A 175 33.62 25.33 11.59
N SER A 176 34.76 25.70 12.18
CA SER A 176 34.80 26.89 13.02
C SER A 176 34.40 28.11 12.19
N PHE A 177 35.07 28.43 11.08
CA PHE A 177 34.70 29.61 10.30
C PHE A 177 33.22 29.70 9.86
N HIS A 178 32.55 28.57 9.54
CA HIS A 178 31.20 28.56 8.98
C HIS A 178 30.08 28.12 9.94
N LEU A 179 30.37 27.27 10.93
CA LEU A 179 29.41 26.77 11.94
C LEU A 179 29.60 27.42 13.32
N LEU A 180 30.46 28.43 13.47
CA LEU A 180 30.81 29.06 14.76
C LEU A 180 29.63 29.63 15.57
N ASN A 181 28.43 29.66 15.01
CA ASN A 181 27.25 30.17 15.70
C ASN A 181 26.14 29.12 15.91
N GLU A 182 26.38 27.86 15.54
CA GLU A 182 25.44 26.76 15.73
C GLU A 182 25.93 25.85 16.86
N ASP A 183 25.18 25.81 17.96
CA ASP A 183 25.45 24.89 19.06
C ASP A 183 25.27 23.43 18.62
N LEU A 184 25.96 22.49 19.31
CA LEU A 184 25.76 21.04 19.14
C LEU A 184 24.32 20.61 19.48
N VAL A 185 23.59 21.48 20.17
CA VAL A 185 22.18 21.36 20.50
C VAL A 185 21.44 22.39 19.67
N LYS A 186 20.46 21.92 18.91
CA LYS A 186 19.63 22.76 18.07
C LYS A 186 18.18 22.64 18.50
N THR A 187 17.53 23.79 18.65
CA THR A 187 16.08 23.86 18.89
C THR A 187 15.44 24.37 17.61
N ASP A 188 14.75 23.46 16.91
CA ASP A 188 14.03 23.76 15.68
C ASP A 188 12.53 23.74 15.95
N THR A 189 11.78 24.45 15.09
CA THR A 189 10.31 24.43 15.02
C THR A 189 9.85 23.45 13.95
#